data_AF-A0A956QKB0-F1
#
_entry.id   AF-A0A956QKB0-F1
#
_cell.length_a   1.000
_cell.length_b   1.000
_cell.length_c   1.000
_cell.angle_alpha   90.00
_cell.angle_beta   90.00
_cell.angle_gamma   90.00
#
_symmetry.space_group_name_H-M   'P 1'
#
loop_
_entity.id
_entity.type
_entity.pdbx_description
1 polymer ?
#
loop_
_entity_poly.entity_id
_entity_poly.type
_entity_poly.pdbx_seq_one_letter_code
_entity_poly.pdbx_strand_id
1 'polypeptide(L)'
;TELMVAEKRRQLREAEVAADISVEEQRSQLIETRVANERKEAESRAYALETMLAPMRDVEWQKLAAVNGGGDARLMMAGAFTQLAENAAKIQNLNLSPDLMESLLRR
;
A
#
# COMPACT_ATOMS: atom_id res chain seq x y z
N THR A 1 53.02 0.54 43.45
CA THR A 1 52.08 1.69 43.29
C THR A 1 51.58 1.81 41.86
N GLU A 2 52.42 1.66 40.82
CA GLU A 2 52.00 1.77 39.41
C GLU A 2 51.03 0.66 38.94
N LEU A 3 51.23 -0.59 39.37
CA LEU A 3 50.33 -1.72 39.08
C LEU A 3 48.88 -1.49 39.54
N MET A 4 48.69 -0.93 40.75
CA MET A 4 47.35 -0.62 41.27
C MET A 4 46.65 0.47 40.46
N VAL A 5 47.40 1.46 39.94
CA VAL A 5 46.84 2.52 39.09
C VAL A 5 46.44 1.97 37.72
N ALA A 6 47.27 1.10 37.14
CA ALA A 6 46.96 0.43 35.87
C ALA A 6 45.69 -0.45 35.99
N GLU A 7 45.55 -1.17 37.09
CA GLU A 7 44.41 -2.05 37.35
C GLU A 7 43.12 -1.26 37.60
N LYS A 8 43.17 -0.18 38.40
CA LYS A 8 42.01 0.72 38.56
C LYS A 8 41.59 1.36 37.23
N ARG A 9 42.54 1.76 36.39
CA ARG A 9 42.26 2.31 35.06
C ARG A 9 41.62 1.28 34.14
N ARG A 10 42.00 0.01 34.26
CA ARG A 10 41.35 -1.09 33.51
C ARG A 10 39.90 -1.26 33.95
N GLN A 11 39.67 -1.34 35.26
CA GLN A 11 38.32 -1.49 35.82
C GLN A 11 37.39 -0.32 35.44
N LEU A 12 37.90 0.92 35.43
CA LEU A 12 37.13 2.08 34.98
C LEU A 12 36.72 1.96 33.51
N ARG A 13 37.64 1.58 32.62
CA ARG A 13 37.31 1.38 31.20
C ARG A 13 36.33 0.23 30.98
N GLU A 14 36.49 -0.86 31.72
CA GLU A 14 35.56 -2.00 31.66
C GLU A 14 34.15 -1.58 32.13
N ALA A 15 34.05 -0.76 33.17
CA ALA A 15 32.78 -0.22 33.65
C ALA A 15 32.15 0.78 32.67
N GLU A 16 32.95 1.65 32.05
CA GLU A 16 32.48 2.58 31.00
C GLU A 16 31.91 1.82 29.80
N VAL A 17 32.65 0.84 29.28
CA VAL A 17 32.19 0.01 28.14
C VAL A 17 30.92 -0.77 28.51
N ALA A 18 30.84 -1.33 29.72
CA ALA A 18 29.64 -2.03 30.18
C ALA A 18 28.42 -1.09 30.28
N ALA A 19 28.62 0.15 30.74
CA ALA A 19 27.57 1.16 30.77
C ALA A 19 27.10 1.54 29.36
N ASP A 20 28.04 1.75 28.42
CA ASP A 20 27.73 2.08 27.03
C ASP A 20 26.96 0.95 26.35
N ILE A 21 27.36 -0.31 26.57
CA ILE A 21 26.63 -1.49 26.06
C ILE A 21 25.20 -1.51 26.62
N SER A 22 25.03 -1.29 27.92
CA SER A 22 23.70 -1.30 28.54
C SER A 22 22.78 -0.21 27.96
N VAL A 23 23.32 0.99 27.69
CA VAL A 23 22.58 2.07 27.04
C VAL A 23 22.18 1.69 25.62
N GLU A 24 23.09 1.07 24.86
CA GLU A 24 22.81 0.67 23.48
C GLU A 24 21.80 -0.48 23.39
N GLU A 25 21.84 -1.44 24.32
CA GLU A 25 20.82 -2.48 24.45
C GLU A 25 19.44 -1.89 24.73
N GLN A 26 19.34 -0.92 25.65
CA GLN A 26 18.08 -0.22 25.92
C GLN A 26 17.57 0.55 24.70
N ARG A 27 18.47 1.18 23.92
CA ARG A 27 18.10 1.83 22.66
C ARG A 27 17.58 0.85 21.64
N SER A 28 18.22 -0.31 21.49
CA SER A 28 17.75 -1.37 20.60
C SER A 28 16.34 -1.82 20.97
N GLN A 29 16.09 -2.11 22.25
CA GLN A 29 14.76 -2.48 22.76
C GLN A 29 13.70 -1.40 22.51
N LEU A 30 14.08 -0.13 22.67
CA LEU A 30 13.19 1.00 22.39
C LEU A 30 12.84 1.08 20.90
N ILE A 31 13.82 0.87 20.00
CA ILE A 31 13.59 0.87 18.55
C ILE A 31 12.69 -0.30 18.15
N GLU A 32 12.94 -1.50 18.65
CA GLU A 32 12.09 -2.67 18.39
C GLU A 32 10.65 -2.42 18.81
N THR A 33 10.46 -1.85 20.00
CA THR A 33 9.13 -1.49 20.51
C THR A 33 8.47 -0.42 19.63
N ARG A 34 9.22 0.58 19.17
CA ARG A 34 8.70 1.61 18.26
C ARG A 34 8.26 1.03 16.92
N VAL A 35 9.08 0.18 16.31
CA VAL A 35 8.74 -0.47 15.03
C VAL A 35 7.48 -1.35 15.18
N ALA A 36 7.38 -2.10 16.29
CA ALA A 36 6.18 -2.90 16.57
C ALA A 36 4.93 -2.02 16.73
N ASN A 37 5.05 -0.89 17.43
CA ASN A 37 3.96 0.07 17.62
C ASN A 37 3.55 0.74 16.30
N GLU A 38 4.51 1.22 15.50
CA GLU A 38 4.27 1.84 14.19
C GLU A 38 3.57 0.88 13.25
N ARG A 39 4.01 -0.39 13.21
CA ARG A 39 3.35 -1.43 12.41
C ARG A 39 1.91 -1.63 12.85
N LYS A 40 1.66 -1.78 14.15
CA LYS A 40 0.31 -1.96 14.69
C LYS A 40 -0.59 -0.75 14.40
N GLU A 41 -0.04 0.45 14.46
CA GLU A 41 -0.76 1.67 14.11
C GLU A 41 -1.09 1.72 12.61
N ALA A 42 -0.14 1.38 11.74
CA ALA A 42 -0.36 1.29 10.31
C ALA A 42 -1.43 0.24 9.95
N GLU A 43 -1.38 -0.94 10.58
CA GLU A 43 -2.40 -1.98 10.43
C GLU A 43 -3.78 -1.47 10.88
N SER A 44 -3.88 -0.76 12.00
CA SER A 44 -5.13 -0.16 12.46
C SER A 44 -5.66 0.91 11.50
N ARG A 45 -4.79 1.74 10.92
CA ARG A 45 -5.17 2.76 9.94
C ARG A 45 -5.63 2.13 8.64
N ALA A 46 -4.94 1.10 8.16
CA ALA A 46 -5.32 0.34 6.97
C ALA A 46 -6.69 -0.30 7.16
N TYR A 47 -6.94 -0.94 8.30
CA TYR A 47 -8.24 -1.53 8.61
C TYR A 47 -9.36 -0.48 8.67
N ALA A 48 -9.09 0.68 9.29
CA ALA A 48 -10.06 1.78 9.31
C ALA A 48 -10.40 2.28 7.90
N LEU A 49 -9.38 2.48 7.07
CA LEU A 49 -9.55 2.88 5.66
C LEU A 49 -10.30 1.83 4.86
N GLU A 50 -9.94 0.56 4.99
CA GLU A 50 -10.61 -0.56 4.32
C GLU A 50 -12.08 -0.62 4.73
N THR A 51 -12.40 -0.47 6.02
CA THR A 51 -13.78 -0.46 6.51
C THR A 51 -14.57 0.73 5.98
N MET A 52 -13.96 1.91 5.91
CA MET A 52 -14.58 3.11 5.33
C MET A 52 -14.83 2.98 3.84
N LEU A 53 -13.88 2.35 3.11
CA LEU A 53 -13.93 2.19 1.66
C LEU A 53 -14.68 0.92 1.22
N ALA A 54 -14.90 -0.04 2.11
CA ALA A 54 -15.58 -1.30 1.82
C ALA A 54 -16.97 -1.08 1.17
N PRO A 55 -17.83 -0.17 1.68
CA PRO A 55 -19.10 0.15 1.02
C PRO A 55 -18.91 0.75 -0.37
N MET A 56 -17.83 1.50 -0.63
CA MET A 56 -17.54 2.09 -1.94
C MET A 56 -16.95 1.08 -2.93
N ARG A 57 -16.37 -0.03 -2.44
CA ARG A 57 -15.85 -1.11 -3.28
C ARG A 57 -16.96 -1.89 -3.96
N ASP A 58 -18.07 -2.10 -3.24
CA ASP A 58 -19.25 -2.82 -3.75
C ASP A 58 -20.19 -1.90 -4.55
N VAL A 59 -20.04 -0.58 -4.38
CA VAL A 59 -20.53 0.41 -5.34
C VAL A 59 -19.64 0.28 -6.57
N GLU A 60 -19.96 -0.69 -7.42
CA GLU A 60 -19.38 -0.83 -8.76
C GLU A 60 -19.41 0.54 -9.42
N TRP A 61 -18.25 1.19 -9.51
CA TRP A 61 -18.06 2.40 -10.31
C TRP A 61 -18.57 2.18 -11.74
N GLN A 62 -18.60 0.93 -12.20
CA GLN A 62 -19.26 0.46 -13.42
C GLN A 62 -20.79 0.64 -13.39
N LYS A 63 -21.48 0.24 -12.31
CA LYS A 63 -22.92 0.49 -12.11
C LYS A 63 -23.20 1.98 -11.97
N LEU A 64 -22.38 2.72 -11.21
CA LEU A 64 -22.55 4.18 -11.11
C LEU A 64 -22.27 4.91 -12.43
N ALA A 65 -21.28 4.48 -13.21
CA ALA A 65 -21.01 5.03 -14.54
C ALA A 65 -22.14 4.71 -15.53
N ALA A 66 -22.73 3.51 -15.45
CA ALA A 66 -23.88 3.10 -16.24
C ALA A 66 -25.16 3.88 -15.87
N VAL A 67 -25.35 4.21 -14.57
CA VAL A 67 -26.56 4.91 -14.08
C VAL A 67 -26.46 6.43 -14.24
N ASN A 68 -25.26 7.02 -14.18
CA ASN A 68 -25.12 8.48 -14.23
C ASN A 68 -25.31 9.12 -15.62
N GLY A 69 -25.45 8.34 -16.71
CA GLY A 69 -25.90 8.86 -18.02
C GLY A 69 -25.13 10.06 -18.60
N GLY A 70 -23.97 10.40 -18.03
CA GLY A 70 -23.20 11.61 -18.29
C GLY A 70 -21.69 11.36 -18.36
N GLY A 71 -21.29 10.10 -18.48
CA GLY A 71 -19.92 9.73 -18.83
C GLY A 71 -19.74 9.77 -20.34
N ASP A 72 -18.69 10.46 -20.79
CA ASP A 72 -18.26 10.52 -22.20
C ASP A 72 -18.42 9.14 -22.88
N ALA A 73 -19.20 9.08 -23.96
CA ALA A 73 -19.47 7.84 -24.71
C ALA A 73 -18.17 7.14 -25.13
N ARG A 74 -17.08 7.90 -25.31
CA ARG A 74 -15.73 7.39 -25.58
C ARG A 74 -15.16 6.60 -24.41
N LEU A 75 -15.36 7.06 -23.18
CA LEU A 75 -14.88 6.40 -21.98
C LEU A 75 -15.66 5.11 -21.70
N MET A 76 -16.97 5.12 -21.95
CA MET A 76 -17.79 3.89 -21.87
C MET A 76 -17.37 2.86 -22.91
N MET A 77 -17.10 3.28 -24.15
CA MET A 77 -16.59 2.38 -25.19
C MET A 77 -15.19 1.86 -24.90
N ALA A 78 -14.29 2.71 -24.38
CA ALA A 78 -12.97 2.26 -23.95
C ALA A 78 -13.06 1.15 -22.88
N GLY A 79 -13.95 1.32 -21.88
CA GLY A 79 -14.22 0.30 -20.86
C GLY A 79 -14.80 -1.00 -21.45
N ALA A 80 -15.73 -0.89 -22.39
CA ALA A 80 -16.29 -2.06 -23.08
C ALA A 80 -15.23 -2.81 -23.91
N PHE A 81 -14.33 -2.10 -24.61
CA PHE A 81 -13.23 -2.71 -25.34
C PHE A 81 -12.22 -3.41 -24.43
N THR A 82 -11.92 -2.85 -23.26
CA THR A 82 -11.06 -3.52 -22.27
C THR A 82 -11.70 -4.82 -21.77
N GLN A 83 -12.98 -4.80 -21.42
CA GLN A 83 -13.69 -6.02 -20.99
C GLN A 83 -13.78 -7.09 -22.10
N LEU A 84 -13.98 -6.66 -23.36
CA LEU A 84 -13.95 -7.54 -24.52
C LEU A 84 -12.56 -8.14 -24.73
N ALA A 85 -11.50 -7.35 -24.57
CA ALA A 85 -10.12 -7.82 -24.69
C ALA A 85 -9.75 -8.82 -23.59
N GLU A 86 -10.17 -8.57 -22.34
CA GLU A 86 -9.97 -9.49 -21.21
C GLU A 86 -10.68 -10.83 -21.41
N ASN A 87 -11.83 -10.83 -22.11
CA ASN A 87 -12.58 -12.03 -22.45
C ASN A 87 -12.37 -12.51 -23.89
N ALA A 88 -11.37 -11.98 -24.61
CA ALA A 88 -11.18 -12.25 -26.03
C ALA A 88 -11.02 -13.74 -26.36
N ALA A 89 -10.46 -14.53 -25.44
CA ALA A 89 -10.35 -15.98 -25.59
C ALA A 89 -11.71 -16.71 -25.71
N LYS A 90 -12.81 -16.10 -25.23
CA LYS A 90 -14.19 -16.62 -25.34
C LYS A 90 -14.92 -16.07 -26.57
N ILE A 91 -14.35 -15.06 -27.22
CA ILE A 91 -14.94 -14.34 -28.35
C ILE A 91 -14.27 -14.84 -29.62
N GLN A 92 -14.96 -15.70 -30.38
CA GLN A 92 -14.35 -16.30 -31.58
C GLN A 92 -14.16 -15.28 -32.71
N ASN A 93 -15.18 -14.48 -33.01
CA ASN A 93 -15.08 -13.42 -34.01
C ASN A 93 -16.08 -12.31 -33.72
N LEU A 94 -15.62 -11.06 -33.67
CA LEU A 94 -16.46 -9.87 -33.43
C LEU A 94 -16.34 -8.92 -34.62
N ASN A 95 -17.44 -8.77 -35.36
CA ASN A 95 -17.51 -7.85 -36.51
C ASN A 95 -18.19 -6.56 -36.09
N LEU A 96 -17.47 -5.44 -36.16
CA LEU A 96 -17.99 -4.10 -35.93
C LEU A 96 -17.88 -3.32 -37.24
N SER A 97 -18.99 -2.74 -37.71
CA SER A 97 -18.97 -1.90 -38.90
C SER A 97 -18.49 -0.48 -38.54
N PRO A 98 -17.73 0.19 -39.43
CA PRO A 98 -17.29 1.57 -39.21
C PRO A 98 -18.46 2.55 -38.99
N ASP A 99 -19.56 2.34 -39.70
CA ASP A 99 -20.77 3.16 -39.62
C ASP A 99 -21.46 3.05 -38.25
N LEU A 100 -21.49 1.85 -37.67
CA LEU A 100 -21.99 1.63 -36.31
C LEU A 100 -21.10 2.34 -35.28
N MET A 101 -19.77 2.25 -35.42
CA MET A 101 -18.86 2.97 -34.52
C MET A 101 -19.02 4.49 -34.61
N GLU A 102 -19.18 5.04 -35.81
CA GLU A 102 -19.38 6.49 -35.99
C GLU A 102 -20.69 6.95 -35.36
N SER A 103 -21.77 6.16 -35.49
CA SER A 103 -23.07 6.46 -34.86
C SER A 103 -23.01 6.47 -33.33
N LEU A 104 -22.15 5.63 -32.74
CA LEU A 104 -21.99 5.52 -31.28
C LEU A 104 -21.09 6.63 -30.70
N LEU A 105 -20.14 7.17 -31.49
CA LEU A 105 -19.19 8.21 -31.06
C LEU A 105 -19.71 9.65 -31.21
N ARG A 106 -20.73 9.87 -32.05
CA ARG A 106 -21.29 11.20 -32.35
C ARG A 106 -22.41 11.66 -31.42
N ARG A 107 -22.77 10.87 -30.40
CA ARG A 107 -23.90 11.19 -29.52
C ARG A 107 -23.54 12.23 -28.46
#